data_AF-A0A2T3A9S4-F1
#
_entry.id   AF-A0A2T3A9S4-F1
#
_cell.length_a   1.000
_cell.length_b   1.000
_cell.length_c   1.000
_cell.angle_alpha   90.00
_cell.angle_beta   90.00
_cell.angle_gamma   90.00
#
_symmetry.space_group_name_H-M   'P 1'
#
loop_
_entity.id
_entity.type
_entity.pdbx_description
1 polymer ?
#
loop_
_entity_poly.entity_id
_entity_poly.type
_entity_poly.pdbx_seq_one_letter_code
_entity_poly.pdbx_strand_id
1 'polypeptide(L)'
;MTATDLDTAAHVAALKTLIQRFFDAINAADPKRLQRLFYPGARVGILRQEPARAPLRAQDDDLKQEKKEEEVEEKLVVVIRTDIETFVKLLEDGEKKRREEGDDGGGGKGNGPDVIKEVPDLKLAEVRIDGLFATAWCPFRVYFDGVLHHYGTFVYTFGHLLERDLGGEGKNEGENDWAWRIEGLTQSYRRTVGWEGARGNERRF
;
A
#
# COMPACT_ATOMS: atom_id res chain seq x y z
N MET A 1 -18.02 23.57 -22.94
CA MET A 1 -16.76 22.85 -23.21
C MET A 1 -16.98 21.41 -22.77
N THR A 2 -17.02 20.46 -23.71
CA THR A 2 -17.16 19.04 -23.40
C THR A 2 -15.79 18.48 -23.04
N ALA A 3 -15.67 17.83 -21.89
CA ALA A 3 -14.46 17.17 -21.44
C ALA A 3 -14.19 15.94 -22.34
N THR A 4 -13.39 16.07 -23.41
CA THR A 4 -13.11 14.92 -24.27
C THR A 4 -11.82 14.98 -25.09
N ASP A 5 -10.81 15.71 -24.64
CA ASP A 5 -9.42 15.49 -25.08
C ASP A 5 -8.50 15.51 -23.85
N LEU A 6 -8.65 14.48 -23.00
CA LEU A 6 -7.68 14.22 -21.94
C LEU A 6 -6.44 13.62 -22.59
N ASP A 7 -5.31 14.31 -22.51
CA ASP A 7 -4.01 13.73 -22.86
C ASP A 7 -3.75 12.52 -21.96
N THR A 8 -4.09 11.34 -22.48
CA THR A 8 -4.06 10.09 -21.73
C THR A 8 -2.67 9.84 -21.16
N ALA A 9 -1.61 10.24 -21.84
CA ALA A 9 -0.24 10.06 -21.35
C ALA A 9 0.06 10.94 -20.12
N ALA A 10 -0.34 12.21 -20.15
CA ALA A 10 -0.19 13.12 -19.01
C ALA A 10 -0.99 12.63 -17.79
N HIS A 11 -2.21 12.16 -17.99
CA HIS A 11 -3.03 11.62 -16.89
C HIS A 11 -2.47 10.31 -16.33
N VAL A 12 -1.96 9.40 -17.17
CA VAL A 12 -1.28 8.19 -16.70
C VAL A 12 -0.04 8.56 -15.87
N ALA A 13 0.74 9.55 -16.30
CA ALA A 13 1.89 10.02 -15.54
C ALA A 13 1.49 10.66 -14.20
N ALA A 14 0.40 11.44 -14.17
CA ALA A 14 -0.14 12.02 -12.95
C ALA A 14 -0.62 10.94 -11.96
N LEU A 15 -1.31 9.91 -12.44
CA LEU A 15 -1.76 8.79 -11.61
C LEU A 15 -0.60 7.96 -11.06
N LYS A 16 0.44 7.68 -11.87
CA LYS A 16 1.66 7.03 -11.36
C LYS A 16 2.40 7.89 -10.33
N THR A 17 2.41 9.21 -10.51
CA THR A 17 2.95 10.15 -9.51
C THR A 17 2.14 10.13 -8.22
N LEU A 18 0.81 10.05 -8.30
CA LEU A 18 -0.08 9.92 -7.14
C LEU A 18 0.18 8.60 -6.39
N ILE A 19 0.32 7.49 -7.11
CA ILE A 19 0.72 6.20 -6.52
C ILE A 19 2.07 6.34 -5.81
N GLN A 20 3.09 6.94 -6.44
CA GLN A 20 4.38 7.15 -5.78
C GLN A 20 4.24 7.96 -4.47
N ARG A 21 3.47 9.06 -4.50
CA ARG A 21 3.21 9.88 -3.31
C ARG A 21 2.53 9.12 -2.17
N PHE A 22 1.68 8.14 -2.49
CA PHE A 22 1.08 7.24 -1.51
C PHE A 22 2.16 6.41 -0.79
N PHE A 23 3.05 5.76 -1.55
CA PHE A 23 4.16 4.99 -0.97
C PHE A 23 5.14 5.87 -0.19
N ASP A 24 5.43 7.08 -0.69
CA ASP A 24 6.29 8.04 0.01
C ASP A 24 5.69 8.43 1.37
N ALA A 25 4.37 8.63 1.45
CA ALA A 25 3.71 8.98 2.71
C ALA A 25 3.70 7.81 3.71
N ILE A 26 3.49 6.58 3.25
CA ILE A 26 3.59 5.37 4.08
C ILE A 26 5.02 5.20 4.62
N ASN A 27 6.02 5.27 3.74
CA ASN A 27 7.43 5.12 4.13
C ASN A 27 7.93 6.24 5.04
N ALA A 28 7.37 7.45 4.91
CA ALA A 28 7.67 8.58 5.80
C ALA A 28 6.90 8.53 7.13
N ALA A 29 6.04 7.53 7.34
CA ALA A 29 5.10 7.46 8.47
C ALA A 29 4.32 8.78 8.64
N ASP A 30 3.80 9.33 7.53
CA ASP A 30 3.08 10.61 7.50
C ASP A 30 1.58 10.38 7.23
N PRO A 31 0.79 10.06 8.28
CA PRO A 31 -0.64 9.76 8.16
C PRO A 31 -1.45 10.93 7.58
N LYS A 32 -1.05 12.17 7.89
CA LYS A 32 -1.74 13.38 7.39
C LYS A 32 -1.50 13.57 5.91
N ARG A 33 -0.25 13.40 5.45
CA ARG A 33 0.06 13.44 4.03
C ARG A 33 -0.62 12.29 3.29
N LEU A 34 -0.67 11.11 3.88
CA LEU A 34 -1.38 9.96 3.32
C LEU A 34 -2.87 10.28 3.10
N GLN A 35 -3.55 10.77 4.14
CA GLN A 35 -4.99 11.08 4.08
C GLN A 35 -5.34 12.06 2.95
N ARG A 36 -4.51 13.08 2.72
CA ARG A 36 -4.74 14.10 1.68
C ARG A 36 -4.73 13.58 0.24
N LEU A 37 -4.20 12.37 0.02
CA LEU A 37 -4.17 11.74 -1.30
C LEU A 37 -5.51 11.08 -1.66
N PHE A 38 -6.38 10.87 -0.67
CA PHE A 38 -7.67 10.22 -0.82
C PHE A 38 -8.80 11.23 -0.92
N TYR A 39 -9.89 10.78 -1.51
CA TYR A 39 -11.19 11.42 -1.37
C TYR A 39 -11.75 11.20 0.05
N PRO A 40 -12.47 12.17 0.64
CA PRO A 40 -13.12 11.96 1.93
C PRO A 40 -14.05 10.72 1.93
N GLY A 41 -13.88 9.82 2.90
CA GLY A 41 -14.65 8.57 2.96
C GLY A 41 -14.24 7.49 1.95
N ALA A 42 -13.10 7.66 1.27
CA ALA A 42 -12.54 6.65 0.38
C ALA A 42 -12.37 5.29 1.07
N ARG A 43 -12.55 4.19 0.33
CA ARG A 43 -12.53 2.84 0.89
C ARG A 43 -11.14 2.20 0.85
N VAL A 44 -10.73 1.60 1.96
CA VAL A 44 -9.47 0.85 2.08
C VAL A 44 -9.76 -0.60 2.44
N GLY A 45 -9.27 -1.53 1.62
CA GLY A 45 -9.34 -2.97 1.85
C GLY A 45 -7.94 -3.59 1.82
N ILE A 46 -7.67 -4.49 2.75
CA ILE A 46 -6.44 -5.28 2.78
C ILE A 46 -6.82 -6.75 2.87
N LEU A 47 -6.40 -7.51 1.87
CA LEU A 47 -6.66 -8.93 1.69
C LEU A 47 -5.35 -9.70 1.70
N ARG A 48 -5.31 -10.81 2.43
CA ARG A 48 -4.17 -11.73 2.47
C ARG A 48 -4.59 -13.09 1.94
N GLN A 49 -3.77 -13.69 1.08
CA GLN A 49 -3.90 -15.11 0.74
C GLN A 49 -3.20 -15.97 1.79
N GLU A 50 -3.88 -17.04 2.23
CA GLU A 50 -3.32 -18.10 3.07
C GLU A 50 -3.52 -19.47 2.41
N PRO A 51 -2.53 -20.38 2.50
CA PRO A 51 -1.20 -20.19 3.08
C PRO A 51 -0.31 -19.26 2.21
N ALA A 52 0.84 -18.85 2.76
CA ALA A 52 1.84 -18.10 2.00
C ALA A 52 2.32 -18.92 0.79
N ARG A 53 2.40 -18.29 -0.38
CA ARG A 53 2.93 -18.90 -1.62
C ARG A 53 4.20 -18.18 -2.05
N ALA A 54 5.13 -18.90 -2.67
CA ALA A 54 6.31 -18.30 -3.30
C ALA A 54 5.92 -17.47 -4.56
N PRO A 55 6.76 -16.52 -5.00
CA PRO A 55 6.55 -15.81 -6.25
C PRO A 55 6.59 -16.79 -7.43
N LEU A 56 5.79 -16.54 -8.48
CA LEU A 56 5.71 -17.43 -9.66
C LEU A 56 7.08 -17.69 -10.33
N ARG A 57 8.04 -16.77 -10.21
CA ARG A 57 9.40 -16.93 -10.79
C ARG A 57 10.34 -17.79 -9.95
N ALA A 58 10.01 -18.10 -8.69
CA ALA A 58 10.82 -18.98 -7.85
C ALA A 58 10.44 -20.46 -8.02
N GLN A 59 9.50 -20.78 -8.93
CA GLN A 59 9.02 -22.14 -9.14
C GLN A 59 9.87 -22.96 -10.11
N ASP A 60 10.83 -22.33 -10.81
CA ASP A 60 11.61 -23.02 -11.85
C ASP A 60 12.88 -23.72 -11.34
N ASP A 61 13.38 -23.42 -10.12
CA ASP A 61 14.73 -23.88 -9.69
C ASP A 61 14.81 -24.78 -8.43
N ASP A 62 13.77 -24.99 -7.63
CA ASP A 62 13.88 -25.82 -6.42
C ASP A 62 13.06 -27.12 -6.48
N LEU A 63 13.75 -28.13 -7.05
CA LEU A 63 13.95 -29.46 -6.46
C LEU A 63 12.95 -29.92 -5.38
N LYS A 64 12.17 -30.96 -5.74
CA LYS A 64 11.80 -32.12 -4.91
C LYS A 64 11.97 -31.93 -3.38
N GLN A 65 11.03 -31.25 -2.73
CA GLN A 65 10.72 -31.52 -1.33
C GLN A 65 9.39 -32.27 -1.29
N GLU A 66 9.47 -33.59 -1.07
CA GLU A 66 8.35 -34.39 -0.59
C GLU A 66 8.00 -33.92 0.83
N LYS A 67 7.28 -32.80 0.93
CA LYS A 67 6.48 -32.51 2.12
C LYS A 67 5.13 -33.19 1.91
N LYS A 68 4.77 -34.04 2.85
CA LYS A 68 3.42 -34.58 3.04
C LYS A 68 2.44 -33.41 2.94
N GLU A 69 1.74 -33.29 1.83
CA GLU A 69 0.68 -32.31 1.63
C GLU A 69 -0.46 -32.71 2.57
N GLU A 70 -0.47 -32.15 3.78
CA GLU A 70 -1.77 -31.82 4.36
C GLU A 70 -2.38 -30.82 3.38
N GLU A 71 -3.54 -31.14 2.82
CA GLU A 71 -4.35 -30.21 2.02
C GLU A 71 -4.69 -29.00 2.91
N VAL A 72 -3.80 -28.01 2.95
CA VAL A 72 -4.08 -26.75 3.60
C VAL A 72 -5.03 -25.99 2.68
N GLU A 73 -6.27 -25.84 3.12
CA GLU A 73 -7.31 -25.12 2.36
C GLU A 73 -6.86 -23.71 2.02
N GLU A 74 -6.91 -23.38 0.72
CA GLU A 74 -6.59 -22.04 0.24
C GLU A 74 -7.74 -21.08 0.52
N LYS A 75 -7.44 -19.97 1.21
CA LYS A 75 -8.44 -18.97 1.54
C LYS A 75 -7.92 -17.55 1.41
N LEU A 76 -8.87 -16.64 1.20
CA LEU A 76 -8.65 -15.21 1.30
C LEU A 76 -9.10 -14.72 2.67
N VAL A 77 -8.20 -14.05 3.37
CA VAL A 77 -8.45 -13.44 4.68
C VAL A 77 -8.59 -11.93 4.50
N VAL A 78 -9.72 -11.38 4.95
CA VAL A 78 -9.90 -9.93 5.05
C VAL A 78 -9.16 -9.47 6.30
N VAL A 79 -8.07 -8.73 6.11
CA VAL A 79 -7.26 -8.18 7.21
C VAL A 79 -7.89 -6.88 7.71
N ILE A 80 -8.19 -5.97 6.77
CA ILE A 80 -8.83 -4.67 7.05
C ILE A 80 -9.87 -4.40 5.96
N ARG A 81 -11.00 -3.82 6.34
CA ARG A 81 -11.96 -3.20 5.43
C ARG A 81 -12.61 -2.00 6.13
N THR A 82 -12.28 -0.79 5.69
CA THR A 82 -12.68 0.44 6.38
C THR A 82 -12.64 1.65 5.44
N ASP A 83 -12.85 2.85 5.97
CA ASP A 83 -12.62 4.13 5.27
C ASP A 83 -11.22 4.71 5.57
N ILE A 84 -10.79 5.69 4.78
CA ILE A 84 -9.46 6.27 4.90
C ILE A 84 -9.25 6.95 6.26
N GLU A 85 -10.27 7.63 6.80
CA GLU A 85 -10.20 8.30 8.10
C GLU A 85 -9.91 7.29 9.22
N THR A 86 -10.64 6.18 9.24
CA THR A 86 -10.43 5.11 10.22
C THR A 86 -9.09 4.41 9.99
N PHE A 87 -8.71 4.17 8.74
CA PHE A 87 -7.41 3.57 8.42
C PHE A 87 -6.24 4.42 8.91
N VAL A 88 -6.28 5.73 8.67
CA VAL A 88 -5.28 6.70 9.12
C VAL A 88 -5.19 6.71 10.65
N LYS A 89 -6.32 6.70 11.34
CA LYS A 89 -6.36 6.61 12.80
C LYS A 89 -5.70 5.32 13.32
N LEU A 90 -5.90 4.18 12.66
CA LEU A 90 -5.24 2.92 13.03
C LEU A 90 -3.71 3.01 12.88
N LEU A 91 -3.21 3.73 11.88
CA LEU A 91 -1.77 3.96 11.70
C LEU A 91 -1.20 4.84 12.83
N GLU A 92 -1.90 5.93 13.17
CA GLU A 92 -1.53 6.84 14.27
C GLU A 92 -1.53 6.11 15.62
N ASP A 93 -2.58 5.35 15.92
CA ASP A 93 -2.70 4.56 17.16
C ASP A 93 -1.59 3.50 17.25
N GLY A 94 -1.27 2.83 16.12
CA GLY A 94 -0.21 1.84 16.05
C GLY A 94 1.19 2.44 16.26
N GLU A 95 1.43 3.65 15.75
CA GLU A 95 2.68 4.37 15.98
C GLU A 95 2.80 4.82 17.45
N LYS A 96 1.73 5.36 18.01
CA LYS A 96 1.69 5.79 19.42
C LYS A 96 2.02 4.64 20.36
N LYS A 97 1.39 3.48 20.18
CA LYS A 97 1.66 2.28 21.00
C LYS A 97 3.12 1.83 20.92
N ARG A 98 3.73 1.83 19.73
CA ARG A 98 5.16 1.49 19.58
C ARG A 98 6.09 2.45 20.30
N ARG A 99 5.73 3.73 20.39
CA ARG A 99 6.48 4.74 21.14
C ARG A 99 6.32 4.55 22.65
N GLU A 100 5.09 4.30 23.12
CA GLU A 100 4.78 4.09 24.54
C GLU A 100 5.39 2.79 25.08
N GLU A 101 5.25 1.67 24.36
CA GLU A 101 5.82 0.36 24.76
C GLU A 101 7.36 0.30 24.61
N GLY A 102 7.95 1.22 23.83
CA GLY A 102 9.39 1.36 23.66
C GLY A 102 10.08 2.20 24.74
N ASP A 103 9.32 2.85 25.64
CA ASP A 103 9.81 3.84 26.61
C ASP A 103 9.69 3.37 28.08
N ASP A 104 9.42 2.07 28.31
CA ASP A 104 9.26 1.46 29.65
C ASP A 104 10.59 1.25 30.43
N GLY A 105 11.46 2.26 30.45
CA GLY A 105 12.41 2.49 31.55
C GLY A 105 13.46 1.41 31.90
N GLY A 106 13.66 0.40 31.07
CA GLY A 106 14.63 -0.68 31.29
C GLY A 106 15.72 -0.68 30.23
N GLY A 107 16.97 -0.42 30.62
CA GLY A 107 18.15 -0.34 29.75
C GLY A 107 18.49 -1.61 28.96
N GLY A 108 17.70 -1.91 27.93
CA GLY A 108 18.03 -2.82 26.84
C GLY A 108 17.98 -2.07 25.54
N LYS A 109 19.05 -2.15 24.74
CA LYS A 109 19.02 -1.84 23.30
C LYS A 109 18.02 -2.81 22.63
N GLY A 110 16.72 -2.50 22.70
CA GLY A 110 15.70 -3.11 21.85
C GLY A 110 15.77 -2.40 20.51
N ASN A 111 16.06 -3.16 19.44
CA ASN A 111 16.16 -2.67 18.07
C ASN A 111 15.10 -1.61 17.77
N GLY A 112 15.53 -0.48 17.18
CA GLY A 112 14.61 0.50 16.61
C GLY A 112 13.63 -0.18 15.64
N PRO A 113 12.53 0.50 15.26
CA PRO A 113 11.55 -0.10 14.37
C PRO A 113 12.26 -0.65 13.14
N ASP A 114 11.99 -1.93 12.80
CA ASP A 114 12.47 -2.55 11.55
C ASP A 114 12.29 -1.50 10.45
N VAL A 115 13.32 -1.26 9.63
CA VAL A 115 13.23 -0.30 8.53
C VAL A 115 12.24 -0.87 7.52
N ILE A 116 10.97 -0.50 7.68
CA ILE A 116 9.88 -0.87 6.78
C ILE A 116 10.00 -0.01 5.53
N LYS A 117 10.11 -0.68 4.38
CA LYS A 117 10.14 -0.02 3.09
C LYS A 117 9.16 -0.69 2.14
N GLU A 118 8.14 0.04 1.75
CA GLU A 118 7.19 -0.34 0.72
C GLU A 118 7.56 0.29 -0.62
N VAL A 119 7.57 -0.51 -1.69
CA VAL A 119 8.05 -0.08 -3.02
C VAL A 119 7.03 -0.45 -4.09
N PRO A 120 6.48 0.52 -4.85
CA PRO A 120 5.65 0.25 -6.01
C PRO A 120 6.48 -0.16 -7.23
N ASP A 121 5.91 -0.99 -8.09
CA ASP A 121 6.45 -1.26 -9.43
C ASP A 121 5.71 -0.42 -10.49
N LEU A 122 6.03 0.87 -10.56
CA LEU A 122 5.36 1.81 -11.48
C LEU A 122 5.57 1.48 -12.97
N LYS A 123 6.60 0.69 -13.30
CA LYS A 123 6.83 0.22 -14.67
C LYS A 123 5.80 -0.83 -15.07
N LEU A 124 5.45 -1.73 -14.15
CA LEU A 124 4.42 -2.75 -14.33
C LEU A 124 3.01 -2.25 -13.97
N ALA A 125 2.87 -1.02 -13.48
CA ALA A 125 1.57 -0.44 -13.18
C ALA A 125 0.77 -0.20 -14.47
N GLU A 126 -0.41 -0.82 -14.53
CA GLU A 126 -1.39 -0.67 -15.60
C GLU A 126 -2.45 0.34 -15.17
N VAL A 127 -2.77 1.31 -16.04
CA VAL A 127 -3.72 2.39 -15.75
C VAL A 127 -4.76 2.44 -16.87
N ARG A 128 -6.03 2.55 -16.50
CA ARG A 128 -7.15 2.77 -17.41
C ARG A 128 -7.91 4.02 -17.00
N ILE A 129 -8.13 4.93 -17.93
CA ILE A 129 -8.83 6.21 -17.71
C ILE A 129 -10.17 6.15 -18.44
N ASP A 130 -11.21 6.60 -17.76
CA ASP A 130 -12.57 6.73 -18.27
C ASP A 130 -13.18 8.06 -17.80
N GLY A 131 -12.95 9.11 -18.60
CA GLY A 131 -13.37 10.47 -18.28
C GLY A 131 -12.76 10.98 -16.97
N LEU A 132 -13.62 11.28 -15.98
CA LEU A 132 -13.21 11.73 -14.64
C LEU A 132 -12.84 10.59 -13.70
N PHE A 133 -12.92 9.34 -14.17
CA PHE A 133 -12.57 8.16 -13.38
C PHE A 133 -11.31 7.50 -13.94
N ALA A 134 -10.58 6.82 -13.07
CA ALA A 134 -9.51 5.92 -13.51
C ALA A 134 -9.38 4.72 -12.57
N THR A 135 -8.74 3.67 -13.08
CA THR A 135 -8.33 2.52 -12.28
C THR A 135 -6.86 2.23 -12.52
N ALA A 136 -6.18 1.70 -11.51
CA ALA A 136 -4.83 1.19 -11.69
C ALA A 136 -4.61 -0.12 -10.96
N TRP A 137 -3.85 -1.02 -11.59
CA TRP A 137 -3.29 -2.20 -10.97
C TRP A 137 -1.78 -1.98 -10.83
N CYS A 138 -1.24 -2.08 -9.62
CA CYS A 138 0.16 -1.79 -9.34
C CYS A 138 0.77 -2.87 -8.43
N PRO A 139 1.77 -3.64 -8.91
CA PRO A 139 2.55 -4.50 -8.04
C PRO A 139 3.31 -3.71 -6.99
N PHE A 140 3.57 -4.33 -5.85
CA PHE A 140 4.43 -3.77 -4.81
C PHE A 140 5.22 -4.85 -4.07
N ARG A 141 6.26 -4.41 -3.36
CA ARG A 141 7.07 -5.23 -2.46
C ARG A 141 7.28 -4.47 -1.15
N VAL A 142 7.35 -5.21 -0.04
CA VAL A 142 7.62 -4.67 1.28
C VAL A 142 8.81 -5.37 1.90
N TYR A 143 9.75 -4.58 2.40
CA TYR A 143 10.99 -5.03 3.00
C TYR A 143 11.05 -4.59 4.45
N PHE A 144 11.49 -5.49 5.33
CA PHE A 144 11.82 -5.20 6.72
C PHE A 144 13.33 -5.41 6.85
N ASP A 145 14.06 -4.37 7.23
CA ASP A 145 15.54 -4.38 7.29
C ASP A 145 16.19 -4.90 6.01
N GLY A 146 15.62 -4.53 4.87
CA GLY A 146 16.11 -4.95 3.54
C GLY A 146 15.70 -6.37 3.11
N VAL A 147 15.06 -7.15 3.97
CA VAL A 147 14.58 -8.50 3.65
C VAL A 147 13.12 -8.47 3.19
N LEU A 148 12.81 -9.15 2.08
CA LEU A 148 11.46 -9.17 1.52
C LEU A 148 10.48 -9.86 2.49
N HIS A 149 9.56 -9.09 3.04
CA HIS A 149 8.56 -9.58 3.99
C HIS A 149 7.28 -10.03 3.29
N HIS A 150 6.74 -9.22 2.39
CA HIS A 150 5.53 -9.53 1.64
C HIS A 150 5.49 -8.76 0.32
N TYR A 151 4.67 -9.25 -0.59
CA TYR A 151 4.50 -8.65 -1.91
C TYR A 151 3.07 -8.90 -2.40
N GLY A 152 2.67 -8.14 -3.39
CA GLY A 152 1.31 -8.23 -3.89
C GLY A 152 0.99 -7.15 -4.89
N THR A 153 -0.27 -6.77 -4.89
CA THR A 153 -0.83 -5.79 -5.82
C THR A 153 -1.74 -4.84 -5.06
N PHE A 154 -1.63 -3.55 -5.35
CA PHE A 154 -2.68 -2.60 -5.07
C PHE A 154 -3.56 -2.42 -6.30
N VAL A 155 -4.86 -2.38 -6.07
CA VAL A 155 -5.88 -1.99 -7.04
C VAL A 155 -6.48 -0.68 -6.57
N TYR A 156 -6.38 0.34 -7.42
CA TYR A 156 -6.83 1.69 -7.13
C TYR A 156 -8.03 2.04 -8.00
N THR A 157 -8.97 2.79 -7.43
CA THR A 157 -9.96 3.59 -8.15
C THR A 157 -9.71 5.05 -7.85
N PHE A 158 -9.76 5.91 -8.85
CA PHE A 158 -9.48 7.34 -8.74
C PHE A 158 -10.62 8.19 -9.28
N GLY A 159 -10.76 9.38 -8.70
CA GLY A 159 -11.59 10.47 -9.19
C GLY A 159 -10.74 11.68 -9.57
N HIS A 160 -11.03 12.31 -10.70
CA HIS A 160 -10.48 13.58 -11.12
C HIS A 160 -11.49 14.66 -10.76
N LEU A 161 -11.17 15.50 -9.78
CA LEU A 161 -12.12 16.42 -9.16
C LEU A 161 -11.48 17.79 -9.03
N LEU A 162 -12.31 18.84 -8.96
CA LEU A 162 -11.83 20.18 -8.65
C LEU A 162 -11.39 20.23 -7.18
N GLU A 163 -10.23 20.83 -6.88
CA GLU A 163 -9.71 20.94 -5.51
C GLU A 163 -10.71 21.60 -4.54
N ARG A 164 -11.51 22.55 -5.02
CA ARG A 164 -12.56 23.21 -4.22
C ARG A 164 -13.64 22.24 -3.72
N ASP A 165 -13.93 21.18 -4.48
CA ASP A 165 -14.95 20.18 -4.13
C ASP A 165 -14.44 19.22 -3.03
N LEU A 166 -13.14 19.27 -2.73
CA LEU A 166 -12.48 18.50 -1.68
C LEU A 166 -12.35 19.27 -0.35
N GLY A 167 -12.97 20.45 -0.24
CA GLY A 167 -12.95 21.26 0.98
C GLY A 167 -11.63 21.99 1.24
N GLY A 168 -10.78 22.14 0.23
CA GLY A 168 -9.58 22.99 0.32
C GLY A 168 -9.95 24.47 0.41
N GLU A 169 -9.26 25.22 1.29
CA GLU A 169 -9.31 26.68 1.26
C GLU A 169 -8.74 27.15 -0.09
N GLY A 170 -9.64 27.49 -1.02
CA GLY A 170 -9.31 27.76 -2.41
C GLY A 170 -8.19 28.80 -2.55
N LYS A 171 -7.07 28.40 -3.12
CA LYS A 171 -6.07 29.35 -3.60
C LYS A 171 -6.53 29.82 -4.98
N ASN A 172 -6.90 31.10 -5.03
CA ASN A 172 -7.18 31.90 -6.22
C ASN A 172 -8.31 31.39 -7.13
N GLU A 173 -9.41 32.15 -7.17
CA GLU A 173 -10.44 32.04 -8.20
C GLU A 173 -9.80 32.26 -9.59
N GLY A 174 -9.63 31.19 -10.38
CA GLY A 174 -9.18 31.32 -11.77
C GLY A 174 -8.49 30.11 -12.39
N GLU A 175 -7.84 29.27 -11.59
CA GLU A 175 -7.30 27.99 -12.08
C GLU A 175 -8.32 26.88 -11.86
N ASN A 176 -8.70 26.19 -12.94
CA ASN A 176 -9.42 24.92 -12.86
C ASN A 176 -8.44 23.87 -12.30
N ASP A 177 -8.19 23.90 -10.99
CA ASP A 177 -7.23 23.01 -10.34
C ASP A 177 -7.89 21.64 -10.13
N TRP A 178 -7.97 20.90 -11.24
CA TRP A 178 -8.40 19.51 -11.21
C TRP A 178 -7.24 18.65 -10.73
N ALA A 179 -7.53 17.77 -9.79
CA ALA A 179 -6.54 16.87 -9.25
C ALA A 179 -7.12 15.46 -9.09
N TRP A 180 -6.26 14.47 -9.33
CA TRP A 180 -6.60 13.08 -9.05
C TRP A 180 -6.56 12.81 -7.55
N ARG A 181 -7.52 12.03 -7.06
CA ARG A 181 -7.59 11.51 -5.69
C ARG A 181 -7.93 10.02 -5.71
N ILE A 182 -7.52 9.31 -4.67
CA ILE A 182 -7.85 7.90 -4.47
C ILE A 182 -9.24 7.80 -3.85
N GLU A 183 -10.19 7.21 -4.58
CA GLU A 183 -11.55 6.92 -4.12
C GLU A 183 -11.62 5.56 -3.41
N GLY A 184 -10.74 4.64 -3.81
CA GLY A 184 -10.73 3.28 -3.33
C GLY A 184 -9.39 2.63 -3.52
N LEU A 185 -9.00 1.81 -2.54
CA LEU A 185 -7.75 1.10 -2.48
C LEU A 185 -8.00 -0.31 -1.98
N THR A 186 -7.62 -1.32 -2.76
CA THR A 186 -7.54 -2.70 -2.29
C THR A 186 -6.11 -3.20 -2.42
N GLN A 187 -5.49 -3.53 -1.30
CA GLN A 187 -4.24 -4.27 -1.24
C GLN A 187 -4.54 -5.76 -1.19
N SER A 188 -3.96 -6.53 -2.11
CA SER A 188 -3.97 -7.99 -2.07
C SER A 188 -2.53 -8.46 -1.98
N TYR A 189 -2.19 -9.20 -0.92
CA TYR A 189 -0.79 -9.59 -0.68
C TYR A 189 -0.61 -11.03 -0.21
N ARG A 190 0.64 -11.48 -0.30
CA ARG A 190 1.15 -12.76 0.18
C ARG A 190 2.40 -12.49 1.01
N ARG A 191 2.57 -13.23 2.10
CA ARG A 191 3.83 -13.21 2.86
C ARG A 191 4.91 -14.01 2.11
N THR A 192 6.16 -13.63 2.28
CA THR A 192 7.28 -14.46 1.85
C THR A 192 7.28 -15.75 2.67
N VAL A 193 7.44 -16.90 1.98
CA VAL A 193 7.50 -18.21 2.64
C VAL A 193 8.66 -18.24 3.65
N GLY A 194 8.43 -18.82 4.83
CA GLY A 194 9.44 -18.91 5.89
C GLY A 194 9.56 -17.69 6.80
N TRP A 195 8.95 -16.55 6.44
CA TRP A 195 9.02 -15.33 7.26
C TRP A 195 8.36 -15.48 8.65
N GLU A 196 7.30 -16.29 8.74
CA GLU A 196 6.58 -16.53 10.00
C GLU A 196 7.44 -17.24 11.07
N GLY A 197 8.55 -17.89 10.68
CA GLY A 197 9.51 -18.54 11.57
C GLY A 197 10.79 -17.75 11.86
N ALA A 198 11.06 -16.64 11.16
CA ALA A 198 12.32 -15.91 11.24
C ALA A 198 12.56 -15.19 12.59
N ARG A 199 11.50 -14.90 13.36
CA ARG A 199 11.65 -14.36 14.72
C ARG A 199 12.16 -15.38 15.75
N GLY A 200 12.23 -16.67 15.38
CA GLY A 200 12.69 -17.76 16.27
C GLY A 200 14.08 -18.32 15.97
N ASN A 201 14.66 -18.01 14.81
CA ASN A 201 15.94 -18.55 14.37
C ASN A 201 16.69 -17.49 13.58
N GLU A 202 17.66 -16.83 14.23
CA GLU A 202 18.87 -16.19 13.67
C GLU A 202 19.35 -15.04 14.59
N ARG A 203 19.76 -15.41 15.81
CA ARG A 203 20.85 -14.71 16.51
C ARG A 203 22.16 -15.46 16.24
N ARG A 204 22.63 -15.46 15.00
CA ARG A 204 24.03 -15.77 14.65
C ARG A 204 24.36 -15.16 13.30
N PHE A 205 24.78 -13.89 13.30
CA PHE A 205 26.02 -13.44 12.65
C PHE A 205 26.58 -12.29 13.49
#